data_AF-A0AA42L049-F1
#
_entry.id   AF-A0AA42L049-F1
#
_cell.length_a   1.000
_cell.length_b   1.000
_cell.length_c   1.000
_cell.angle_alpha   90.00
_cell.angle_beta   90.00
_cell.angle_gamma   90.00
#
_symmetry.space_group_name_H-M   'P 1'
#
loop_
_entity.id
_entity.type
_entity.pdbx_description
1 polymer ?
#
loop_
_entity_poly.entity_id
_entity_poly.type
_entity_poly.pdbx_seq_one_letter_code
_entity_poly.pdbx_strand_id
1 'polypeptide(L)'
;MRKKSGPDFKKELVPVQRCRTCMSKGVVEGVFYQLPCEDCKGIGWVAQPGHEASLEEIARALGAKVNKAENDLAERIRISVIAGDKESQWNNKKGPGGSHLAGD
;
A
#
# COMPACT_ATOMS: atom_id res chain seq x y z
N MET A 1 13.43 -8.63 32.10
CA MET A 1 12.43 -9.00 31.07
C MET A 1 11.22 -8.09 31.23
N ARG A 2 10.92 -7.22 30.25
CA ARG A 2 9.66 -6.44 30.29
C ARG A 2 8.52 -7.32 29.80
N LYS A 3 7.63 -7.72 30.72
CA LYS A 3 6.37 -8.39 30.39
C LYS A 3 5.45 -7.36 29.72
N LYS A 4 5.34 -7.37 28.39
CA LYS A 4 4.23 -6.73 27.70
C LYS A 4 3.01 -7.63 27.85
N SER A 5 2.35 -7.53 29.00
CA SER A 5 1.08 -8.22 29.27
C SER A 5 -0.04 -7.19 29.19
N GLY A 6 -0.32 -6.75 27.97
CA GLY A 6 -1.55 -6.04 27.64
C GLY A 6 -2.24 -6.80 26.50
N PRO A 7 -3.58 -6.90 26.49
CA PRO A 7 -4.28 -7.45 25.34
C PRO A 7 -3.92 -6.64 24.10
N ASP A 8 -3.79 -7.31 22.96
CA ASP A 8 -3.55 -6.60 21.71
C ASP A 8 -4.79 -5.75 21.41
N PHE A 9 -4.65 -4.42 21.53
CA PHE A 9 -5.77 -3.49 21.32
C PHE A 9 -6.23 -3.46 19.85
N LYS A 10 -5.57 -4.23 18.98
CA LYS A 10 -5.90 -4.36 17.56
C LYS A 10 -6.37 -5.77 17.31
N LYS A 11 -7.56 -5.90 16.71
CA LYS A 11 -8.03 -7.18 16.18
C LYS A 11 -7.05 -7.64 15.11
N GLU A 12 -6.52 -8.85 15.26
CA GLU A 12 -5.63 -9.45 14.28
C GLU A 12 -6.35 -9.57 12.93
N LEU A 13 -5.68 -9.16 11.85
CA LEU A 13 -6.25 -9.19 10.51
C LEU A 13 -5.97 -10.55 9.89
N VAL A 14 -6.99 -11.15 9.30
CA VAL A 14 -6.83 -12.42 8.58
C VAL A 14 -5.90 -12.19 7.39
N PRO A 15 -4.90 -13.07 7.18
CA PRO A 15 -4.03 -12.96 6.02
C PRO A 15 -4.81 -13.26 4.74
N VAL A 16 -4.89 -12.28 3.85
CA VAL A 16 -5.55 -12.40 2.54
C VAL A 16 -4.53 -12.34 1.40
N GLN A 17 -4.80 -13.09 0.35
CA GLN A 17 -4.01 -13.14 -0.88
C GLN A 17 -4.88 -12.86 -2.11
N ARG A 18 -4.23 -12.46 -3.20
CA ARG A 18 -4.88 -12.24 -4.49
C ARG A 18 -5.49 -13.54 -4.98
N CYS A 19 -6.72 -13.49 -5.48
CA CYS A 19 -7.31 -14.63 -6.18
C CYS A 19 -6.51 -14.86 -7.47
N ARG A 20 -5.97 -16.07 -7.63
CA ARG A 20 -5.17 -16.44 -8.80
C ARG A 20 -6.02 -16.69 -10.05
N THR A 21 -7.28 -17.10 -9.86
CA THR A 21 -8.22 -17.41 -10.95
C THR A 21 -8.59 -16.16 -11.74
N CYS A 22 -8.99 -15.08 -11.05
CA CYS A 22 -9.34 -13.81 -11.70
C CYS A 22 -8.24 -12.75 -11.63
N MET A 23 -7.04 -13.09 -11.13
CA MET A 23 -5.94 -12.13 -10.95
C MET A 23 -6.36 -10.86 -10.19
N SER A 24 -7.15 -11.03 -9.13
CA SER A 24 -7.75 -9.94 -8.34
C SER A 24 -8.71 -9.00 -9.05
N LYS A 25 -9.17 -9.32 -10.26
CA LYS A 25 -10.22 -8.54 -10.94
C LYS A 25 -11.59 -8.71 -10.26
N GLY A 26 -11.80 -9.80 -9.53
CA GLY A 26 -13.11 -10.18 -8.99
C GLY A 26 -14.06 -10.77 -10.03
N VAL A 27 -13.75 -10.64 -11.31
CA VAL A 27 -14.58 -11.13 -12.41
C VAL A 27 -13.78 -12.00 -13.38
N VAL A 28 -14.48 -12.89 -14.09
CA VAL A 28 -13.99 -13.66 -15.23
C VAL A 28 -14.76 -13.24 -16.49
N GLU A 29 -14.12 -13.34 -17.65
CA GLU A 29 -14.75 -13.02 -18.93
C GLU A 29 -15.62 -14.19 -19.38
N GLY A 30 -16.94 -13.95 -19.49
CA GLY A 30 -17.86 -14.84 -20.18
C GLY A 30 -17.94 -14.49 -21.67
N VAL A 31 -18.76 -15.25 -22.42
CA VAL A 31 -18.95 -15.04 -23.86
C VAL A 31 -19.57 -13.67 -24.18
N PHE A 32 -20.41 -13.14 -23.28
CA PHE A 32 -21.17 -11.92 -23.52
C PHE A 32 -21.02 -10.85 -22.42
N TYR A 33 -20.60 -11.24 -21.21
CA TYR A 33 -20.51 -10.34 -20.06
C TYR A 33 -19.50 -10.85 -19.04
N GLN A 34 -19.10 -9.96 -18.12
CA GLN A 34 -18.27 -10.31 -16.98
C GLN A 34 -19.10 -11.04 -15.93
N LEU A 35 -18.58 -12.18 -15.47
CA LEU A 35 -19.18 -12.99 -14.41
C LEU A 35 -18.36 -12.82 -13.13
N PRO A 36 -19.00 -12.79 -11.95
CA PRO A 36 -18.25 -12.83 -10.69
C PRO A 36 -17.43 -14.11 -10.63
N CYS A 37 -16.15 -13.98 -10.25
CA CYS A 37 -15.28 -15.12 -10.07
C CYS A 37 -15.77 -15.95 -8.88
N GLU A 38 -16.15 -17.21 -9.11
CA GLU A 38 -16.72 -18.09 -8.08
C GLU A 38 -15.72 -18.38 -6.95
N ASP A 39 -14.45 -18.61 -7.30
CA ASP A 39 -13.38 -18.91 -6.33
C ASP A 39 -13.16 -17.83 -5.27
N CYS A 40 -13.43 -16.57 -5.61
CA CYS A 40 -13.34 -15.46 -4.67
C CYS A 40 -14.67 -14.75 -4.45
N LYS A 41 -15.77 -15.33 -4.90
CA LYS A 41 -17.13 -14.78 -4.80
C LYS A 41 -17.22 -13.32 -5.24
N GLY A 42 -16.53 -12.95 -6.33
CA GLY A 42 -16.55 -11.59 -6.85
C GLY A 42 -15.53 -10.60 -6.23
N ILE A 43 -14.80 -10.99 -5.17
CA ILE A 43 -14.01 -10.05 -4.36
C ILE A 43 -12.62 -9.76 -4.97
N GLY A 44 -12.06 -10.74 -5.69
CA GLY A 44 -10.67 -10.69 -6.17
C GLY A 44 -9.62 -11.06 -5.11
N TRP A 45 -10.05 -11.36 -3.89
CA TRP A 45 -9.19 -11.75 -2.78
C TRP A 45 -9.78 -12.93 -2.02
N VAL A 46 -8.90 -13.76 -1.47
CA VAL A 46 -9.26 -14.93 -0.66
C VAL A 46 -8.37 -14.98 0.57
N ALA A 47 -8.80 -15.71 1.60
CA ALA A 47 -7.93 -16.05 2.73
C ALA A 47 -6.70 -16.84 2.23
N GLN A 48 -5.58 -16.71 2.92
CA GLN A 48 -4.42 -17.58 2.65
C GLN A 48 -4.74 -19.04 2.99
N PRO A 49 -4.07 -20.01 2.35
CA PRO A 49 -4.25 -21.42 2.68
C PRO A 49 -4.07 -21.66 4.18
N GLY A 50 -4.92 -22.49 4.78
CA GLY A 50 -4.93 -22.77 6.21
C GLY A 50 -5.62 -21.71 7.08
N HIS A 51 -6.21 -20.68 6.47
CA HIS A 51 -7.04 -19.70 7.17
C HIS A 51 -8.46 -19.74 6.62
N GLU A 52 -9.43 -19.80 7.52
CA GLU A 52 -10.82 -19.53 7.19
C GLU A 52 -11.14 -18.08 7.54
N ALA A 53 -11.94 -17.43 6.70
CA ALA A 53 -12.28 -16.03 6.87
C ALA A 53 -13.72 -15.80 6.44
N SER A 54 -14.48 -15.06 7.24
CA SER A 54 -15.75 -14.52 6.80
C SER A 54 -15.56 -13.43 5.73
N LEU A 55 -16.64 -13.08 5.03
CA LEU A 55 -16.61 -11.97 4.07
C LEU A 55 -16.23 -10.65 4.76
N GLU A 56 -16.75 -10.41 5.97
CA GLU A 56 -16.46 -9.23 6.79
C GLU A 56 -14.99 -9.18 7.23
N GLU A 57 -14.38 -10.33 7.50
CA GLU A 57 -12.96 -10.43 7.87
C GLU A 57 -12.05 -10.13 6.67
N ILE A 58 -12.39 -10.65 5.49
CA ILE A 58 -11.71 -10.31 4.24
C ILE A 58 -11.86 -8.80 3.95
N ALA A 59 -13.08 -8.26 4.06
CA ALA A 59 -13.33 -6.83 3.84
C ALA A 59 -12.50 -5.95 4.79
N ARG A 60 -12.39 -6.33 6.07
CA ARG A 60 -11.57 -5.63 7.06
C ARG A 60 -10.09 -5.68 6.73
N ALA A 61 -9.59 -6.86 6.31
CA ALA A 61 -8.21 -7.02 5.88
C ALA A 61 -7.89 -6.18 4.63
N LEU A 62 -8.82 -6.07 3.68
CA LEU A 62 -8.68 -5.22 2.50
C LEU A 62 -8.70 -3.74 2.85
N GLY A 63 -9.60 -3.28 3.73
CA GLY A 63 -9.62 -1.89 4.20
C GLY A 63 -8.29 -1.49 4.84
N ALA A 64 -7.72 -2.36 5.68
CA ALA A 64 -6.40 -2.12 6.26
C ALA A 64 -5.28 -2.05 5.21
N LYS A 65 -5.32 -2.90 4.17
CA LYS A 65 -4.36 -2.86 3.06
C LYS A 65 -4.46 -1.57 2.24
N VAL A 66 -5.68 -1.09 1.96
CA VAL A 66 -5.92 0.17 1.25
C VAL A 66 -5.37 1.34 2.05
N ASN A 67 -5.74 1.45 3.33
CA ASN A 67 -5.24 2.51 4.22
C ASN A 67 -3.70 2.50 4.28
N LYS A 68 -3.07 1.33 4.35
CA LYS A 68 -1.61 1.22 4.32
C LYS A 68 -1.03 1.72 3.00
N ALA A 69 -1.59 1.31 1.86
CA ALA A 69 -1.12 1.73 0.55
C ALA A 69 -1.26 3.25 0.34
N GLU A 70 -2.36 3.84 0.79
CA GLU A 70 -2.58 5.30 0.74
C GLU A 70 -1.56 6.06 1.61
N ASN A 71 -1.30 5.57 2.82
CA ASN A 71 -0.28 6.15 3.70
C ASN A 71 1.14 6.02 3.11
N ASP A 72 1.48 4.85 2.57
CA ASP A 72 2.78 4.62 1.91
C ASP A 72 2.95 5.53 0.68
N LEU A 73 1.88 5.78 -0.08
CA LEU A 73 1.89 6.70 -1.21
C LEU A 73 2.07 8.16 -0.75
N ALA A 74 1.29 8.60 0.24
CA ALA A 74 1.39 9.94 0.80
C ALA A 74 2.80 10.23 1.35
N GLU A 75 3.41 9.25 2.01
CA GLU A 75 4.77 9.38 2.53
C GLU A 75 5.82 9.47 1.41
N ARG A 76 5.70 8.65 0.36
CA ARG A 76 6.58 8.77 -0.82
C ARG A 76 6.47 10.14 -1.48
N ILE A 77 5.27 10.69 -1.59
CA ILE A 77 5.05 12.03 -2.12
C ILE A 77 5.76 13.07 -1.24
N ARG A 78 5.58 13.03 0.08
CA ARG A 78 6.28 13.94 1.02
C ARG A 78 7.79 13.87 0.87
N ILE A 79 8.35 12.66 0.83
CA ILE A 79 9.79 12.44 0.65
C ILE A 79 10.26 13.02 -0.69
N SER A 80 9.50 12.80 -1.77
CA SER A 80 9.85 13.32 -3.10
C SER A 80 9.85 14.84 -3.17
N VAL A 81 8.91 15.51 -2.49
CA VAL A 81 8.88 16.99 -2.40
C VAL A 81 10.10 17.50 -1.63
N ILE A 82 10.40 16.92 -0.48
CA ILE A 82 11.56 17.30 0.33
C ILE A 82 12.88 17.03 -0.40
N ALA A 83 12.97 15.94 -1.18
CA ALA A 83 14.16 15.58 -1.94
C ALA A 83 14.31 16.46 -3.20
N GLY A 84 13.22 16.78 -3.90
CA GLY A 84 13.22 17.68 -5.06
C GLY A 84 13.62 19.12 -4.70
N ASP A 85 13.28 19.58 -3.50
CA ASP A 85 13.72 20.88 -2.98
C ASP A 85 15.21 20.93 -2.60
N LYS A 86 15.89 19.77 -2.46
CA LYS A 86 17.33 19.74 -2.15
C LYS A 86 18.20 19.91 -3.40
N GLU A 87 17.72 19.51 -4.57
CA GLU A 87 18.46 19.67 -5.83
C GLU A 87 18.42 21.13 -6.35
N SER A 88 17.33 21.86 -6.05
CA SER A 88 17.23 23.30 -6.29
C SER A 88 18.05 24.13 -5.29
N GLN A 89 18.29 23.64 -4.08
CA GLN A 89 19.12 24.32 -3.07
C GLN A 89 20.64 24.20 -3.31
N TRP A 90 21.09 23.17 -4.06
CA TRP A 90 22.51 23.02 -4.43
C TRP A 90 22.90 23.82 -5.68
N ASN A 91 21.91 24.32 -6.43
CA ASN A 91 22.13 25.18 -7.59
C ASN A 91 22.18 26.67 -7.19
N ASN A 92 23.15 27.02 -6.34
CA ASN A 92 23.63 28.39 -6.16
C ASN A 92 24.39 28.88 -7.42
N LYS A 93 23.74 28.81 -8.59
CA LYS A 93 24.28 29.22 -9.91
C LYS A 93 23.36 30.23 -10.61
N LYS A 94 22.77 31.17 -9.88
CA LYS A 94 21.94 32.24 -10.47
C LYS A 94 22.37 33.64 -10.04
N GLY A 95 23.65 33.94 -10.21
CA GLY A 95 24.16 35.31 -10.28
C GLY A 95 25.10 35.43 -11.49
N PRO A 96 25.10 36.57 -12.21
CA PRO A 96 26.11 36.81 -13.24
C PRO A 96 27.48 36.94 -12.55
N GLY A 97 28.30 35.89 -12.59
CA GLY A 97 29.65 35.91 -12.03
C GLY A 97 30.16 34.63 -11.36
N GLY A 98 29.30 33.66 -11.02
CA GLY A 98 29.72 32.29 -10.66
C GLY A 98 30.89 32.14 -9.67
N SER A 99 31.07 33.08 -8.73
CA SER A 99 32.21 33.06 -7.80
C SER A 99 31.86 32.29 -6.52
N HIS A 100 32.75 31.36 -6.15
CA HIS A 100 32.68 30.62 -4.89
C HIS A 100 33.55 31.31 -3.83
N LEU A 101 32.96 31.67 -2.69
CA LEU A 101 33.71 32.01 -1.48
C LEU A 101 33.97 30.71 -0.72
N ALA A 102 35.14 30.10 -0.90
CA ALA A 102 35.66 29.15 0.07
C ALA A 102 36.40 29.98 1.14
N GLY A 103 35.79 30.14 2.31
CA GLY A 103 36.46 30.74 3.46
C GLY A 103 37.50 29.76 4.02
N ASP A 104 38.68 30.30 4.32
CA ASP A 104 39.74 29.74 5.17
C ASP A 104 39.20 29.35 6.55
#